data_AF-A0A496RUU3-F1
#
_entry.id   AF-A0A496RUU3-F1
#
_cell.length_a   1.000
_cell.length_b   1.000
_cell.length_c   1.000
_cell.angle_alpha   90.00
_cell.angle_beta   90.00
_cell.angle_gamma   90.00
#
_symmetry.space_group_name_H-M   'P 1'
#
loop_
_entity.id
_entity.type
_entity.pdbx_description
1 polymer ?
#
loop_
_entity_poly.entity_id
_entity_poly.type
_entity_poly.pdbx_seq_one_letter_code
_entity_poly.pdbx_strand_id
1 'polypeptide(L)'
;MKRRLFLLFSLFVGLGLFPGQNALAQFEALPSTTETAPTQETPWNVEYVTEIEGNAQAVVVQGNYAYAAIDQRLVVLNIAVPESPVVVGQTEVFPTITHNLTVSGTRAYLASDTAGVRIIDTSTPALPVQIGVCDTPGRARSVAISGDYAFVADETGHFQVCDISTPSTSAVVGAYPYLYSTYGVAISRNYAYVGANEFVVFDISTPITPQRIGSYQPSVPEGYAHEAIVVRDGVAFVGESMITSPPYVGGGVRILDVATPEFPRSRNFYDTPGTTKGLVLEGELLYIADGSGGLRIIDVSDPLILMDAGLYAPSGLFVADVAVSGSYIFIAAASGGIKVLRYTGNCAVPYFSQRDPQWIDHPLRTTGSCSADCDTIGKCGCALTSSAMLFGYYGADVTPASLSDCMGNEACPYYWRTGAACTLGKAQWGGKASFTWERLDLELNQNHRSVLLGMRKGNNTHWLVVLNGNGTDPSNYTAHDPWPLHGSHMNLDVYSSLGWSFEWLA
;
A
#
# COMPACT_ATOMS: atom_id res chain seq x y z
N MET A 1 54.85 -4.50 -53.36
CA MET A 1 54.06 -3.67 -54.30
C MET A 1 53.90 -2.26 -53.72
N LYS A 2 53.25 -1.29 -54.39
CA LYS A 2 53.16 0.14 -53.98
C LYS A 2 52.45 0.30 -52.61
N ARG A 3 53.01 1.04 -51.60
CA ARG A 3 52.94 2.51 -51.29
C ARG A 3 51.52 2.99 -50.92
N ARG A 4 51.23 3.97 -50.02
CA ARG A 4 51.95 5.00 -49.18
C ARG A 4 50.91 5.51 -48.10
N LEU A 5 51.15 6.28 -47.01
CA LEU A 5 52.31 6.81 -46.27
C LEU A 5 51.89 7.29 -44.83
N PHE A 6 52.88 7.59 -43.98
CA PHE A 6 52.93 8.45 -42.77
C PHE A 6 52.32 9.88 -42.93
N LEU A 7 52.10 10.72 -41.89
CA LEU A 7 53.01 11.16 -40.80
C LEU A 7 52.32 11.67 -39.50
N LEU A 8 53.08 11.69 -38.39
CA LEU A 8 52.84 12.58 -37.22
C LEU A 8 53.48 13.96 -37.43
N PHE A 9 53.07 14.96 -36.64
CA PHE A 9 53.97 16.03 -36.19
C PHE A 9 53.63 16.46 -34.76
N SER A 10 54.66 16.73 -33.96
CA SER A 10 54.56 17.28 -32.60
C SER A 10 55.14 18.68 -32.57
N LEU A 11 54.62 19.57 -31.70
CA LEU A 11 55.31 20.81 -31.34
C LEU A 11 55.05 21.17 -29.86
N PHE A 12 56.01 21.87 -29.26
CA PHE A 12 56.01 22.33 -27.87
C PHE A 12 56.57 23.77 -27.83
N VAL A 13 56.63 24.37 -26.64
CA VAL A 13 57.24 25.67 -26.27
C VAL A 13 56.33 26.90 -26.39
N GLY A 14 56.28 27.69 -25.31
CA GLY A 14 55.69 29.03 -25.25
C GLY A 14 55.29 29.46 -23.82
N LEU A 15 56.17 30.16 -23.09
CA LEU A 15 55.77 30.84 -21.84
C LEU A 15 55.20 32.23 -22.13
N GLY A 16 54.27 32.69 -21.30
CA GLY A 16 53.77 34.06 -21.22
C GLY A 16 53.39 34.40 -19.77
N LEU A 17 53.51 35.68 -19.36
CA LEU A 17 53.43 36.10 -17.95
C LEU A 17 52.67 37.43 -17.79
N PHE A 18 51.85 37.50 -16.72
CA PHE A 18 51.28 38.72 -16.09
C PHE A 18 50.34 39.60 -16.95
N PRO A 19 49.61 40.58 -16.35
CA PRO A 19 49.31 40.80 -14.93
C PRO A 19 47.79 40.68 -14.63
N GLY A 20 47.41 40.82 -13.35
CA GLY A 20 46.00 41.00 -12.94
C GLY A 20 45.67 42.45 -12.56
N GLN A 21 44.38 42.75 -12.39
CA GLN A 21 43.90 43.99 -11.75
C GLN A 21 42.65 43.70 -10.92
N ASN A 22 42.60 44.22 -9.69
CA ASN A 22 41.38 44.27 -8.88
C ASN A 22 40.56 45.51 -9.26
N ALA A 23 39.26 45.34 -9.42
CA ALA A 23 38.29 46.43 -9.39
C ALA A 23 37.12 45.99 -8.51
N LEU A 24 36.93 46.68 -7.37
CA LEU A 24 35.83 46.41 -6.45
C LEU A 24 34.57 47.17 -6.91
N ALA A 25 33.45 46.46 -7.01
CA ALA A 25 32.12 47.03 -7.02
C ALA A 25 31.25 46.24 -6.03
N GLN A 26 30.86 46.88 -4.94
CA GLN A 26 29.73 46.45 -4.11
C GLN A 26 28.45 47.14 -4.61
N PHE A 27 27.31 46.83 -3.98
CA PHE A 27 25.94 47.23 -4.35
C PHE A 27 25.41 46.43 -5.57
N GLU A 28 24.29 45.69 -5.48
CA GLU A 28 23.33 45.50 -4.39
C GLU A 28 22.95 44.02 -4.21
N ALA A 29 22.59 43.65 -2.98
CA ALA A 29 21.97 42.35 -2.72
C ALA A 29 20.49 42.46 -3.08
N LEU A 30 20.08 41.79 -4.17
CA LEU A 30 18.66 41.54 -4.42
C LEU A 30 18.09 40.74 -3.24
N PRO A 31 16.85 41.03 -2.79
CA PRO A 31 16.27 40.30 -1.67
C PRO A 31 16.17 38.82 -2.00
N SER A 32 16.54 37.97 -1.05
CA SER A 32 16.27 36.55 -1.13
C SER A 32 14.75 36.34 -1.11
N THR A 33 14.16 36.18 -2.29
CA THR A 33 12.89 35.48 -2.40
C THR A 33 13.08 34.13 -1.73
N THR A 34 12.41 33.91 -0.60
CA THR A 34 12.25 32.57 -0.04
C THR A 34 11.40 31.80 -1.04
N GLU A 35 12.09 31.16 -1.99
CA GLU A 35 11.53 30.15 -2.85
C GLU A 35 11.14 28.99 -1.95
N THR A 36 9.89 29.05 -1.46
CA THR A 36 9.24 27.96 -0.75
C THR A 36 9.36 26.74 -1.65
N ALA A 37 9.99 25.68 -1.15
CA ALA A 37 10.13 24.43 -1.88
C ALA A 37 8.77 24.03 -2.46
N PRO A 38 8.70 23.57 -3.72
CA PRO A 38 7.44 23.31 -4.39
C PRO A 38 6.60 22.38 -3.52
N THR A 39 5.40 22.82 -3.17
CA THR A 39 4.46 22.03 -2.39
C THR A 39 4.17 20.76 -3.15
N GLN A 40 4.66 19.62 -2.64
CA GLN A 40 4.17 18.31 -3.06
C GLN A 40 2.72 18.22 -2.59
N GLU A 41 1.80 18.63 -3.47
CA GLU A 41 0.37 18.40 -3.31
C GLU A 41 0.18 16.89 -3.15
N THR A 42 -0.24 16.48 -1.96
CA THR A 42 -0.33 15.07 -1.60
C THR A 42 -1.46 14.42 -2.38
N PRO A 43 -1.20 13.38 -3.17
CA PRO A 43 -2.27 12.70 -3.87
C PRO A 43 -3.13 11.95 -2.84
N TRP A 44 -4.42 11.77 -3.17
CA TRP A 44 -5.42 11.04 -2.37
C TRP A 44 -5.80 11.68 -1.03
N ASN A 45 -6.73 11.00 -0.33
CA ASN A 45 -7.25 11.34 1.00
C ASN A 45 -6.21 11.19 2.13
N VAL A 46 -4.91 11.36 1.87
CA VAL A 46 -3.81 11.08 2.80
C VAL A 46 -2.83 12.25 2.82
N GLU A 47 -3.11 13.23 3.67
CA GLU A 47 -2.26 14.41 3.86
C GLU A 47 -0.99 14.04 4.62
N TYR A 48 0.17 14.56 4.22
CA TYR A 48 1.39 14.54 5.04
C TYR A 48 1.30 15.60 6.13
N VAL A 49 1.64 15.23 7.37
CA VAL A 49 1.51 16.12 8.54
C VAL A 49 2.88 16.50 9.09
N THR A 50 3.71 15.51 9.46
CA THR A 50 5.02 15.71 10.11
C THR A 50 5.82 14.40 10.13
N GLU A 51 7.06 14.42 10.60
CA GLU A 51 7.90 13.22 10.73
C GLU A 51 8.87 13.26 11.92
N ILE A 52 9.37 12.08 12.30
CA ILE A 52 10.44 11.86 13.28
C ILE A 52 11.57 11.13 12.55
N GLU A 53 12.73 11.76 12.42
CA GLU A 53 13.91 11.22 11.72
C GLU A 53 14.45 9.90 12.30
N GLY A 54 15.20 9.15 11.48
CA GLY A 54 15.90 7.92 11.85
C GLY A 54 15.58 6.75 10.90
N ASN A 55 16.17 5.58 11.13
CA ASN A 55 15.80 4.35 10.42
C ASN A 55 14.70 3.59 11.17
N ALA A 56 13.43 3.79 10.76
CA ALA A 56 12.25 3.19 11.38
C ALA A 56 11.83 1.89 10.68
N GLN A 57 11.67 0.80 11.44
CA GLN A 57 11.37 -0.53 10.91
C GLN A 57 10.00 -1.10 11.32
N ALA A 58 9.48 -0.71 12.49
CA ALA A 58 8.19 -1.17 13.01
C ALA A 58 7.53 -0.09 13.88
N VAL A 59 6.20 -0.06 13.97
CA VAL A 59 5.45 0.91 14.78
C VAL A 59 4.10 0.34 15.25
N VAL A 60 3.72 0.60 16.51
CA VAL A 60 2.38 0.31 17.03
C VAL A 60 1.86 1.44 17.91
N VAL A 61 0.54 1.64 17.93
CA VAL A 61 -0.15 2.61 18.82
C VAL A 61 -0.82 1.87 19.98
N GLN A 62 -0.72 2.43 21.19
CA GLN A 62 -1.56 2.04 22.32
C GLN A 62 -2.01 3.30 23.09
N GLY A 63 -3.24 3.75 22.83
CA GLY A 63 -3.78 4.99 23.40
C GLY A 63 -2.99 6.22 22.94
N ASN A 64 -2.63 7.10 23.86
CA ASN A 64 -1.92 8.35 23.55
C ASN A 64 -0.42 8.16 23.23
N TYR A 65 0.06 6.94 23.00
CA TYR A 65 1.46 6.64 22.71
C TYR A 65 1.63 5.80 21.44
N ALA A 66 2.58 6.18 20.61
CA ALA A 66 3.15 5.32 19.58
C ALA A 66 4.51 4.79 20.03
N TYR A 67 4.78 3.54 19.71
CA TYR A 67 5.99 2.80 20.06
C TYR A 67 6.65 2.37 18.75
N ALA A 68 7.86 2.84 18.49
CA ALA A 68 8.54 2.68 17.21
C ALA A 68 9.92 2.04 17.36
N ALA A 69 10.27 1.11 16.47
CA ALA A 69 11.62 0.60 16.33
C ALA A 69 12.42 1.54 15.42
N ILE A 70 13.21 2.45 15.99
CA ILE A 70 14.02 3.44 15.27
C ILE A 70 15.49 3.28 15.69
N ASP A 71 16.41 3.22 14.72
CA ASP A 71 17.87 3.17 14.94
C ASP A 71 18.30 2.18 16.05
N GLN A 72 17.79 0.94 15.94
CA GLN A 72 18.03 -0.16 16.87
C GLN A 72 17.60 0.11 18.34
N ARG A 73 16.64 1.03 18.56
CA ARG A 73 16.02 1.29 19.86
C ARG A 73 14.51 1.13 19.78
N LEU A 74 13.87 0.95 20.93
CA LEU A 74 12.46 1.31 21.10
C LEU A 74 12.41 2.80 21.43
N VAL A 75 11.75 3.58 20.58
CA VAL A 75 11.44 5.00 20.79
C VAL A 75 9.96 5.13 21.14
N VAL A 76 9.65 5.89 22.19
CA VAL A 76 8.29 6.13 22.68
C VAL A 76 7.89 7.55 22.36
N LEU A 77 6.84 7.70 21.56
CA LEU A 77 6.26 8.96 21.12
C LEU A 77 4.96 9.21 21.88
N ASN A 78 4.82 10.37 22.52
CA ASN A 78 3.51 10.87 22.93
C ASN A 78 2.81 11.44 21.68
N ILE A 79 1.63 10.90 21.38
CA ILE A 79 0.80 11.27 20.21
C ILE A 79 -0.55 11.87 20.63
N ALA A 80 -0.68 12.38 21.86
CA ALA A 80 -1.89 13.07 22.33
C ALA A 80 -2.26 14.32 21.48
N VAL A 81 -1.30 14.85 20.72
CA VAL A 81 -1.50 15.78 19.61
C VAL A 81 -0.76 15.18 18.40
N PRO A 82 -1.43 14.39 17.53
CA PRO A 82 -0.77 13.66 16.44
C PRO A 82 -0.01 14.56 15.46
N GLU A 83 -0.42 15.81 15.30
CA GLU A 83 0.26 16.81 14.46
C GLU A 83 1.60 17.31 15.03
N SER A 84 1.87 17.03 16.31
CA SER A 84 3.11 17.40 16.99
C SER A 84 3.53 16.28 17.97
N PRO A 85 3.95 15.12 17.43
CA PRO A 85 4.35 13.97 18.24
C PRO A 85 5.68 14.28 18.96
N VAL A 86 5.78 13.88 20.22
CA VAL A 86 6.96 14.19 21.06
C VAL A 86 7.64 12.91 21.51
N VAL A 87 8.93 12.74 21.18
CA VAL A 87 9.77 11.70 21.78
C VAL A 87 9.83 11.93 23.29
N VAL A 88 9.24 11.03 24.08
CA VAL A 88 9.23 11.12 25.55
C VAL A 88 10.28 10.23 26.20
N GLY A 89 10.65 9.12 25.56
CA GLY A 89 11.64 8.18 26.06
C GLY A 89 12.17 7.26 24.97
N GLN A 90 13.33 6.64 25.21
CA GLN A 90 13.94 5.66 24.31
C GLN A 90 14.77 4.66 25.12
N THR A 91 14.96 3.45 24.59
CA THR A 91 15.87 2.46 25.18
C THR A 91 17.33 2.72 24.81
N GLU A 92 18.23 1.98 25.47
CA GLU A 92 19.56 1.70 24.92
C GLU A 92 19.48 0.98 23.57
N VAL A 93 20.59 0.96 22.84
CA VAL A 93 20.74 0.30 21.53
C VAL A 93 20.72 -1.22 21.70
N PHE A 94 19.83 -1.90 20.97
CA PHE A 94 19.81 -3.36 20.86
C PHE A 94 20.91 -3.87 19.91
N PRO A 95 21.39 -5.13 20.05
CA PRO A 95 22.46 -5.67 19.20
C PRO A 95 22.12 -5.81 17.69
N THR A 96 20.87 -5.59 17.31
CA THR A 96 20.27 -5.93 16.01
C THR A 96 19.14 -4.96 15.66
N ILE A 97 18.71 -4.98 14.41
CA ILE A 97 17.43 -4.37 14.01
C ILE A 97 16.24 -5.13 14.61
N THR A 98 15.10 -4.46 14.72
CA THR A 98 13.82 -5.07 15.09
C THR A 98 12.92 -5.07 13.87
N HIS A 99 12.40 -6.25 13.51
CA HIS A 99 11.56 -6.46 12.32
C HIS A 99 10.09 -6.15 12.58
N ASN A 100 9.64 -6.34 13.82
CA ASN A 100 8.25 -6.19 14.23
C ASN A 100 8.19 -5.97 15.74
N LEU A 101 7.18 -5.25 16.22
CA LEU A 101 6.94 -5.05 17.64
C LEU A 101 5.46 -5.09 17.98
N THR A 102 5.14 -5.43 19.22
CA THR A 102 3.77 -5.37 19.75
C THR A 102 3.79 -4.90 21.21
N VAL A 103 2.67 -4.35 21.68
CA VAL A 103 2.52 -3.81 23.03
C VAL A 103 1.32 -4.43 23.70
N SER A 104 1.48 -4.86 24.95
CA SER A 104 0.39 -5.41 25.77
C SER A 104 0.46 -4.81 27.18
N GLY A 105 -0.45 -3.89 27.47
CA GLY A 105 -0.50 -3.17 28.74
C GLY A 105 0.72 -2.27 28.92
N THR A 106 1.56 -2.58 29.91
CA THR A 106 2.78 -1.82 30.23
C THR A 106 4.07 -2.52 29.77
N ARG A 107 4.00 -3.36 28.75
CA ARG A 107 5.15 -4.06 28.17
C ARG A 107 5.14 -3.99 26.65
N ALA A 108 6.31 -3.72 26.06
CA ALA A 108 6.57 -3.88 24.63
C ALA A 108 7.42 -5.14 24.37
N TYR A 109 7.13 -5.83 23.27
CA TYR A 109 7.78 -7.06 22.84
C TYR A 109 8.29 -6.87 21.41
N LEU A 110 9.60 -6.99 21.22
CA LEU A 110 10.27 -6.66 19.95
C LEU A 110 10.91 -7.92 19.36
N ALA A 111 10.61 -8.23 18.10
CA ALA A 111 11.24 -9.31 17.34
C ALA A 111 12.55 -8.80 16.71
N SER A 112 13.69 -9.08 17.36
CA SER A 112 14.97 -8.43 17.09
C SER A 112 15.98 -9.31 16.34
N ASP A 113 15.59 -9.90 15.21
CA ASP A 113 16.46 -10.72 14.34
C ASP A 113 17.10 -11.89 15.14
N THR A 114 18.40 -12.19 14.94
CA THR A 114 19.17 -13.20 15.72
C THR A 114 19.30 -12.91 17.22
N ALA A 115 18.76 -11.79 17.71
CA ALA A 115 18.75 -11.43 19.12
C ALA A 115 17.42 -11.80 19.82
N GLY A 116 16.55 -12.58 19.17
CA GLY A 116 15.32 -13.10 19.76
C GLY A 116 14.27 -12.03 20.08
N VAL A 117 13.43 -12.32 21.08
CA VAL A 117 12.42 -11.36 21.57
C VAL A 117 12.99 -10.55 22.72
N ARG A 118 12.99 -9.22 22.59
CA ARG A 118 13.30 -8.29 23.71
C ARG A 118 12.02 -7.87 24.41
N ILE A 119 12.02 -7.91 25.75
CA ILE A 119 10.88 -7.57 26.59
C ILE A 119 11.19 -6.28 27.35
N ILE A 120 10.45 -5.22 27.05
CA ILE A 120 10.68 -3.86 27.54
C ILE A 120 9.53 -3.46 28.45
N ASP A 121 9.84 -2.98 29.65
CA ASP A 121 8.89 -2.29 30.52
C ASP A 121 8.60 -0.90 29.95
N THR A 122 7.32 -0.58 29.76
CA THR A 122 6.85 0.71 29.25
C THR A 122 5.89 1.40 30.23
N SER A 123 5.80 0.93 31.48
CA SER A 123 4.98 1.51 32.57
C SER A 123 5.30 2.99 32.85
N THR A 124 6.55 3.39 32.60
CA THR A 124 6.97 4.79 32.54
C THR A 124 7.38 5.13 31.09
N PRO A 125 6.51 5.75 30.27
CA PRO A 125 6.80 6.03 28.86
C PRO A 125 8.08 6.84 28.60
N ALA A 126 8.52 7.64 29.58
CA ALA A 126 9.76 8.42 29.49
C ALA A 126 11.03 7.64 29.88
N LEU A 127 10.90 6.41 30.39
CA LEU A 127 12.01 5.55 30.81
C LEU A 127 11.69 4.08 30.45
N PRO A 128 11.64 3.72 29.15
CA PRO A 128 11.47 2.34 28.74
C PRO A 128 12.76 1.54 29.00
N VAL A 129 12.64 0.38 29.65
CA VAL A 129 13.82 -0.42 30.09
C VAL A 129 13.63 -1.89 29.71
N GLN A 130 14.68 -2.52 29.13
CA GLN A 130 14.66 -3.95 28.87
C GLN A 130 14.69 -4.73 30.19
N ILE A 131 13.61 -5.45 30.50
CA ILE A 131 13.44 -6.27 31.71
C ILE A 131 13.56 -7.78 31.44
N GLY A 132 13.60 -8.18 30.16
CA GLY A 132 13.62 -9.59 29.78
C GLY A 132 14.04 -9.84 28.35
N VAL A 133 14.33 -11.11 28.08
CA VAL A 133 14.77 -11.65 26.80
C VAL A 133 14.19 -13.07 26.67
N CYS A 134 13.70 -13.42 25.49
CA CYS A 134 13.58 -14.81 25.07
C CYS A 134 14.48 -15.02 23.84
N ASP A 135 15.63 -15.69 24.01
CA ASP A 135 16.53 -16.00 22.90
C ASP A 135 15.92 -17.12 22.03
N THR A 136 15.65 -16.83 20.76
CA THR A 136 15.14 -17.81 19.79
C THR A 136 16.29 -18.51 19.05
N PRO A 137 16.14 -19.78 18.63
CA PRO A 137 17.15 -20.52 17.86
C PRO A 137 17.60 -19.83 16.56
N GLY A 138 16.73 -19.04 15.94
CA GLY A 138 17.03 -18.22 14.77
C GLY A 138 16.48 -16.80 14.88
N ARG A 139 16.07 -16.25 13.74
CA ARG A 139 15.67 -14.85 13.64
C ARG A 139 14.21 -14.65 13.98
N ALA A 140 13.93 -13.91 15.05
CA ALA A 140 12.60 -13.41 15.32
C ALA A 140 12.21 -12.37 14.25
N ARG A 141 11.18 -12.67 13.44
CA ARG A 141 10.65 -11.79 12.38
C ARG A 141 9.33 -11.12 12.77
N SER A 142 8.44 -11.84 13.48
CA SER A 142 7.18 -11.31 14.03
C SER A 142 6.87 -11.94 15.39
N VAL A 143 6.19 -11.19 16.27
CA VAL A 143 5.81 -11.62 17.62
C VAL A 143 4.38 -11.20 17.98
N ALA A 144 3.58 -12.15 18.47
CA ALA A 144 2.21 -11.94 18.94
C ALA A 144 2.02 -12.50 20.36
N ILE A 145 1.18 -11.85 21.18
CA ILE A 145 1.03 -12.15 22.61
C ILE A 145 -0.34 -12.74 22.90
N SER A 146 -0.41 -13.79 23.73
CA SER A 146 -1.66 -14.27 24.33
C SER A 146 -1.42 -14.77 25.75
N GLY A 147 -1.99 -14.05 26.73
CA GLY A 147 -1.74 -14.29 28.15
C GLY A 147 -0.25 -14.18 28.50
N ASP A 148 0.26 -15.18 29.20
CA ASP A 148 1.66 -15.30 29.62
C ASP A 148 2.60 -15.89 28.54
N TYR A 149 2.17 -15.94 27.27
CA TYR A 149 2.96 -16.50 26.16
C TYR A 149 3.15 -15.52 25.01
N ALA A 150 4.39 -15.47 24.51
CA ALA A 150 4.74 -14.82 23.25
C ALA A 150 4.97 -15.89 22.17
N PHE A 151 4.24 -15.78 21.07
CA PHE A 151 4.33 -16.66 19.91
C PHE A 151 5.15 -15.94 18.84
N VAL A 152 6.13 -16.61 18.25
CA VAL A 152 7.17 -15.97 17.43
C VAL A 152 7.37 -16.71 16.11
N ALA A 153 7.39 -15.96 15.01
CA ALA A 153 7.86 -16.43 13.72
C ALA A 153 9.40 -16.41 13.70
N ASP A 154 10.02 -17.59 13.64
CA ASP A 154 11.48 -17.77 13.57
C ASP A 154 11.89 -18.25 12.16
N GLU A 155 12.65 -17.40 11.44
CA GLU A 155 13.04 -17.59 10.04
C GLU A 155 13.83 -18.90 9.79
N THR A 156 14.33 -19.59 10.83
CA THR A 156 14.96 -20.93 10.69
C THR A 156 13.99 -22.07 10.42
N GLY A 157 12.68 -21.80 10.35
CA GLY A 157 11.66 -22.79 9.99
C GLY A 157 10.79 -23.26 11.15
N HIS A 158 10.65 -22.42 12.18
CA HIS A 158 10.03 -22.78 13.44
C HIS A 158 8.98 -21.74 13.86
N PHE A 159 7.84 -22.21 14.35
CA PHE A 159 6.92 -21.39 15.13
C PHE A 159 7.24 -21.60 16.61
N GLN A 160 7.84 -20.59 17.27
CA GLN A 160 8.33 -20.69 18.65
C GLN A 160 7.28 -20.17 19.66
N VAL A 161 7.31 -20.70 20.88
CA VAL A 161 6.49 -20.24 22.01
C VAL A 161 7.39 -19.96 23.20
N CYS A 162 7.46 -18.69 23.59
CA CYS A 162 8.19 -18.19 24.76
C CYS A 162 7.25 -18.01 25.95
N ASP A 163 7.68 -18.44 27.14
CA ASP A 163 7.06 -18.04 28.41
C ASP A 163 7.51 -16.62 28.77
N ILE A 164 6.55 -15.74 29.04
CA ILE A 164 6.75 -14.32 29.37
C ILE A 164 6.06 -13.91 30.69
N SER A 165 5.62 -14.89 31.49
CA SER A 165 5.08 -14.66 32.84
C SER A 165 6.09 -13.87 33.69
N THR A 166 7.36 -14.30 33.65
CA THR A 166 8.49 -13.74 34.39
C THR A 166 9.59 -13.28 33.41
N PRO A 167 9.57 -12.03 32.92
CA PRO A 167 10.45 -11.56 31.85
C PRO A 167 11.95 -11.78 32.08
N SER A 168 12.42 -11.67 33.32
CA SER A 168 13.84 -11.86 33.68
C SER A 168 14.31 -13.32 33.58
N THR A 169 13.41 -14.26 33.32
CA THR A 169 13.69 -15.70 33.13
C THR A 169 12.90 -16.26 31.94
N SER A 170 12.55 -15.43 30.97
CA SER A 170 11.84 -15.86 29.75
C SER A 170 12.66 -16.84 28.93
N ALA A 171 11.99 -17.84 28.35
CA ALA A 171 12.61 -18.90 27.58
C ALA A 171 11.62 -19.53 26.59
N VAL A 172 12.13 -20.15 25.52
CA VAL A 172 11.33 -21.00 24.62
C VAL A 172 10.90 -22.26 25.38
N VAL A 173 9.59 -22.46 25.49
CA VAL A 173 8.95 -23.59 26.20
C VAL A 173 8.16 -24.52 25.29
N GLY A 174 7.91 -24.10 24.04
CA GLY A 174 7.23 -24.89 23.02
C GLY A 174 7.68 -24.46 21.62
N ALA A 175 7.57 -25.35 20.64
CA ALA A 175 7.88 -25.06 19.25
C ALA A 175 7.14 -26.01 18.29
N TYR A 176 6.76 -25.52 17.12
CA TYR A 176 6.34 -26.35 15.99
C TYR A 176 7.37 -26.23 14.84
N PRO A 177 8.07 -27.32 14.48
CA PRO A 177 9.15 -27.29 13.49
C PRO A 177 8.69 -27.51 12.04
N TYR A 178 9.60 -27.29 11.09
CA TYR A 178 9.49 -27.63 9.66
C TYR A 178 8.44 -26.85 8.85
N LEU A 179 8.16 -25.60 9.19
CA LEU A 179 7.23 -24.74 8.45
C LEU A 179 7.84 -24.07 7.20
N TYR A 180 9.14 -24.25 6.96
CA TYR A 180 9.97 -23.31 6.17
C TYR A 180 9.94 -21.90 6.78
N SER A 181 10.65 -20.93 6.19
CA SER A 181 10.82 -19.58 6.73
C SER A 181 9.46 -18.96 7.11
N THR A 182 9.24 -18.75 8.41
CA THR A 182 8.05 -18.05 8.92
C THR A 182 8.33 -16.56 9.04
N TYR A 183 7.37 -15.73 8.67
CA TYR A 183 7.50 -14.28 8.62
C TYR A 183 6.52 -13.58 9.56
N GLY A 184 5.21 -13.66 9.30
CA GLY A 184 4.17 -13.07 10.13
C GLY A 184 3.56 -14.04 11.15
N VAL A 185 3.11 -13.51 12.30
CA VAL A 185 2.18 -14.20 13.21
C VAL A 185 1.09 -13.25 13.70
N ALA A 186 -0.16 -13.71 13.67
CA ALA A 186 -1.29 -13.05 14.31
C ALA A 186 -2.02 -14.03 15.24
N ILE A 187 -2.68 -13.52 16.28
CA ILE A 187 -3.50 -14.32 17.20
C ILE A 187 -4.92 -13.78 17.20
N SER A 188 -5.91 -14.67 17.16
CA SER A 188 -7.30 -14.34 17.43
C SER A 188 -7.98 -15.46 18.21
N ARG A 189 -8.47 -15.13 19.41
CA ARG A 189 -9.04 -16.09 20.37
C ARG A 189 -8.02 -17.19 20.71
N ASN A 190 -8.36 -18.47 20.49
CA ASN A 190 -7.50 -19.63 20.76
C ASN A 190 -6.68 -20.07 19.54
N TYR A 191 -6.56 -19.23 18.50
CA TYR A 191 -5.88 -19.58 17.26
C TYR A 191 -4.72 -18.63 16.96
N ALA A 192 -3.58 -19.21 16.56
CA ALA A 192 -2.48 -18.49 15.95
C ALA A 192 -2.47 -18.75 14.44
N TYR A 193 -2.32 -17.69 13.67
CA TYR A 193 -2.26 -17.67 12.22
C TYR A 193 -0.83 -17.30 11.85
N VAL A 194 -0.12 -18.21 11.20
CA VAL A 194 1.33 -18.12 10.95
C VAL A 194 1.57 -18.09 9.45
N GLY A 195 2.31 -17.08 9.01
CA GLY A 195 2.70 -16.92 7.62
C GLY A 195 4.05 -17.57 7.35
N ALA A 196 4.08 -18.54 6.44
CA ALA A 196 5.30 -19.23 5.99
C ALA A 196 5.31 -19.31 4.45
N ASN A 197 5.75 -20.44 3.86
CA ASN A 197 5.49 -20.76 2.44
C ASN A 197 3.99 -21.05 2.16
N GLU A 198 3.22 -21.33 3.21
CA GLU A 198 1.76 -21.43 3.23
C GLU A 198 1.23 -20.58 4.40
N PHE A 199 -0.05 -20.21 4.37
CA PHE A 199 -0.76 -19.67 5.52
C PHE A 199 -1.22 -20.83 6.41
N VAL A 200 -0.77 -20.87 7.67
CA VAL A 200 -0.98 -22.00 8.58
C VAL A 200 -1.79 -21.58 9.80
N VAL A 201 -2.73 -22.44 10.21
CA VAL A 201 -3.60 -22.21 11.36
C VAL A 201 -3.27 -23.20 12.47
N PHE A 202 -3.00 -22.68 13.67
CA PHE A 202 -2.71 -23.43 14.88
C PHE A 202 -3.79 -23.23 15.94
N ASP A 203 -4.25 -24.31 16.55
CA ASP A 203 -4.91 -24.26 17.86
C ASP A 203 -3.83 -24.07 18.94
N ILE A 204 -3.98 -23.01 19.74
CA ILE A 204 -3.09 -22.65 20.85
C ILE A 204 -3.80 -22.69 22.22
N SER A 205 -4.93 -23.40 22.32
CA SER A 205 -5.61 -23.69 23.60
C SER A 205 -4.72 -24.46 24.60
N THR A 206 -3.68 -25.13 24.10
CA THR A 206 -2.52 -25.58 24.87
C THR A 206 -1.26 -24.85 24.38
N PRO A 207 -0.94 -23.64 24.91
CA PRO A 207 0.05 -22.73 24.32
C PRO A 207 1.41 -23.36 24.02
N ILE A 208 1.95 -24.17 24.95
CA ILE A 208 3.27 -24.80 24.82
C ILE A 208 3.31 -25.97 23.81
N THR A 209 2.15 -26.40 23.29
CA THR A 209 2.03 -27.43 22.26
C THR A 209 1.03 -27.02 21.18
N PRO A 210 1.37 -26.04 20.31
CA PRO A 210 0.51 -25.62 19.21
C PRO A 210 0.17 -26.78 18.26
N GLN A 211 -1.10 -26.95 17.93
CA GLN A 211 -1.55 -28.01 17.02
C GLN A 211 -1.94 -27.42 15.67
N ARG A 212 -1.26 -27.83 14.59
CA ARG A 212 -1.58 -27.40 13.22
C ARG A 212 -2.91 -28.01 12.78
N ILE A 213 -3.98 -27.20 12.72
CA ILE A 213 -5.35 -27.64 12.42
C ILE A 213 -5.79 -27.38 10.97
N GLY A 214 -5.17 -26.40 10.29
CA GLY A 214 -5.53 -26.03 8.93
C GLY A 214 -4.38 -25.33 8.21
N SER A 215 -4.46 -25.26 6.88
CA SER A 215 -3.61 -24.36 6.09
C SER A 215 -4.24 -24.01 4.75
N TYR A 216 -3.77 -22.92 4.16
CA TYR A 216 -4.08 -22.48 2.80
C TYR A 216 -2.77 -22.22 2.06
N GLN A 217 -2.63 -22.79 0.86
CA GLN A 217 -1.54 -22.47 -0.08
C GLN A 217 -2.17 -22.02 -1.41
N PRO A 218 -1.82 -20.84 -1.94
CA PRO A 218 -2.35 -20.39 -3.23
C PRO A 218 -1.77 -21.24 -4.37
N SER A 219 -2.55 -21.43 -5.45
CA SER A 219 -2.22 -22.37 -6.54
C SER A 219 -1.17 -21.86 -7.54
N VAL A 220 -0.38 -20.85 -7.16
CA VAL A 220 0.66 -20.22 -7.99
C VAL A 220 2.02 -20.91 -7.78
N PRO A 221 2.88 -21.04 -8.80
CA PRO A 221 4.12 -21.83 -8.69
C PRO A 221 5.25 -21.18 -7.88
N GLU A 222 5.10 -19.91 -7.51
CA GLU A 222 6.16 -19.07 -6.95
C GLU A 222 5.95 -18.86 -5.44
N GLY A 223 7.07 -18.78 -4.70
CA GLY A 223 7.04 -18.67 -3.25
C GLY A 223 6.65 -17.27 -2.80
N TYR A 224 5.52 -17.16 -2.09
CA TYR A 224 5.11 -15.93 -1.41
C TYR A 224 5.49 -16.00 0.06
N ALA A 225 6.10 -14.93 0.57
CA ALA A 225 6.23 -14.70 2.00
C ALA A 225 4.93 -14.05 2.49
N HIS A 226 4.28 -14.69 3.45
CA HIS A 226 3.10 -14.14 4.13
C HIS A 226 3.61 -13.32 5.34
N GLU A 227 3.97 -12.06 5.13
CA GLU A 227 4.76 -11.25 6.07
C GLU A 227 3.91 -10.56 7.15
N ALA A 228 2.70 -10.11 6.80
CA ALA A 228 1.75 -9.50 7.75
C ALA A 228 0.42 -10.25 7.75
N ILE A 229 -0.23 -10.35 8.92
CA ILE A 229 -1.54 -11.00 9.07
C ILE A 229 -2.39 -10.18 10.03
N VAL A 230 -3.65 -9.91 9.67
CA VAL A 230 -4.67 -9.36 10.58
C VAL A 230 -5.94 -10.19 10.47
N VAL A 231 -6.57 -10.53 11.60
CA VAL A 231 -7.75 -11.42 11.63
C VAL A 231 -8.89 -10.82 12.44
N ARG A 232 -10.05 -10.64 11.81
CA ARG A 232 -11.29 -10.15 12.43
C ARG A 232 -12.49 -10.99 11.99
N ASP A 233 -13.29 -11.42 12.97
CA ASP A 233 -14.62 -12.04 12.78
C ASP A 233 -14.72 -13.16 11.74
N GLY A 234 -13.65 -13.95 11.60
CA GLY A 234 -13.59 -15.08 10.66
C GLY A 234 -13.04 -14.71 9.27
N VAL A 235 -12.54 -13.49 9.08
CA VAL A 235 -11.77 -13.08 7.89
C VAL A 235 -10.33 -12.77 8.30
N ALA A 236 -9.38 -13.29 7.54
CA ALA A 236 -7.95 -12.98 7.66
C ALA A 236 -7.47 -12.22 6.42
N PHE A 237 -6.82 -11.09 6.65
CA PHE A 237 -6.10 -10.31 5.65
C PHE A 237 -4.62 -10.67 5.75
N VAL A 238 -4.05 -11.17 4.66
CA VAL A 238 -2.69 -11.74 4.63
C VAL A 238 -1.86 -11.00 3.61
N GLY A 239 -0.83 -10.30 4.07
CA GLY A 239 0.12 -9.56 3.25
C GLY A 239 1.12 -10.51 2.61
N GLU A 240 1.09 -10.59 1.28
CA GLU A 240 1.93 -11.46 0.47
C GLU A 240 3.02 -10.64 -0.24
N SER A 241 4.22 -11.21 -0.31
CA SER A 241 5.39 -10.64 -1.02
C SER A 241 6.08 -11.74 -1.84
N MET A 242 6.38 -11.51 -3.12
CA MET A 242 7.09 -12.51 -3.94
C MET A 242 8.56 -12.67 -3.54
N ILE A 243 8.98 -13.90 -3.24
CA ILE A 243 10.37 -14.24 -2.83
C ILE A 243 11.29 -14.43 -4.06
N THR A 244 10.73 -14.57 -5.26
CA THR A 244 11.36 -15.11 -6.48
C THR A 244 12.25 -14.14 -7.27
N SER A 245 13.35 -13.72 -6.64
CA SER A 245 14.51 -13.03 -7.23
C SER A 245 14.34 -11.54 -7.60
N PRO A 246 15.36 -10.68 -7.39
CA PRO A 246 15.28 -9.26 -7.76
C PRO A 246 15.14 -8.99 -9.27
N PRO A 247 14.44 -7.91 -9.68
CA PRO A 247 13.71 -6.97 -8.81
C PRO A 247 12.45 -7.61 -8.23
N TYR A 248 12.20 -7.41 -6.92
CA TYR A 248 10.97 -7.84 -6.28
C TYR A 248 9.85 -6.90 -6.73
N VAL A 249 9.04 -7.35 -7.69
CA VAL A 249 7.82 -6.68 -8.16
C VAL A 249 6.68 -7.68 -8.08
N GLY A 250 5.69 -7.38 -7.23
CA GLY A 250 4.56 -8.25 -6.96
C GLY A 250 4.40 -8.56 -5.47
N GLY A 251 3.26 -8.14 -4.95
CA GLY A 251 2.77 -8.45 -3.62
C GLY A 251 1.24 -8.40 -3.61
N GLY A 252 0.65 -8.42 -2.44
CA GLY A 252 -0.78 -8.15 -2.32
C GLY A 252 -1.34 -8.42 -0.94
N VAL A 253 -2.65 -8.25 -0.82
CA VAL A 253 -3.42 -8.73 0.33
C VAL A 253 -4.33 -9.85 -0.14
N ARG A 254 -4.10 -11.07 0.36
CA ARG A 254 -5.07 -12.17 0.22
C ARG A 254 -6.11 -12.09 1.32
N ILE A 255 -7.38 -12.18 0.93
CA ILE A 255 -8.51 -12.22 1.84
C ILE A 255 -8.92 -13.69 1.99
N LEU A 256 -8.72 -14.25 3.18
CA LEU A 256 -9.09 -15.62 3.52
C LEU A 256 -10.32 -15.63 4.45
N ASP A 257 -11.30 -16.47 4.13
CA ASP A 257 -12.28 -16.95 5.11
C ASP A 257 -11.59 -17.98 6.01
N VAL A 258 -11.61 -17.70 7.30
CA VAL A 258 -11.08 -18.51 8.41
C VAL A 258 -12.15 -18.74 9.49
N ALA A 259 -13.43 -18.53 9.18
CA ALA A 259 -14.54 -18.75 10.11
C ALA A 259 -14.70 -20.23 10.52
N THR A 260 -14.16 -21.14 9.71
CA THR A 260 -13.87 -22.54 10.05
C THR A 260 -12.35 -22.74 9.97
N PRO A 261 -11.60 -22.59 11.08
CA PRO A 261 -10.14 -22.48 11.08
C PRO A 261 -9.38 -23.69 10.50
N GLU A 262 -10.01 -24.87 10.45
CA GLU A 262 -9.48 -26.10 9.86
C GLU A 262 -9.50 -26.07 8.32
N PHE A 263 -10.34 -25.24 7.72
CA PHE A 263 -10.57 -25.18 6.27
C PHE A 263 -10.51 -23.75 5.71
N PRO A 264 -9.38 -23.03 5.86
CA PRO A 264 -9.21 -21.67 5.36
C PRO A 264 -9.31 -21.60 3.83
N ARG A 265 -9.97 -20.56 3.30
CA ARG A 265 -10.28 -20.43 1.86
C ARG A 265 -10.13 -19.00 1.36
N SER A 266 -9.41 -18.81 0.24
CA SER A 266 -9.37 -17.50 -0.43
C SER A 266 -10.78 -17.07 -0.87
N ARG A 267 -11.16 -15.86 -0.47
CA ARG A 267 -12.35 -15.13 -0.93
C ARG A 267 -11.99 -14.14 -2.03
N ASN A 268 -10.88 -13.42 -1.86
CA ASN A 268 -10.40 -12.42 -2.80
C ASN A 268 -8.87 -12.26 -2.73
N PHE A 269 -8.29 -11.50 -3.65
CA PHE A 269 -6.90 -11.07 -3.64
C PHE A 269 -6.79 -9.65 -4.21
N TYR A 270 -6.27 -8.73 -3.41
CA TYR A 270 -5.94 -7.37 -3.82
C TYR A 270 -4.47 -7.31 -4.22
N ASP A 271 -4.19 -7.02 -5.49
CA ASP A 271 -2.83 -6.95 -6.05
C ASP A 271 -2.13 -5.64 -5.67
N THR A 272 -0.88 -5.68 -5.21
CA THR A 272 -0.12 -4.48 -4.83
C THR A 272 1.20 -4.34 -5.62
N PRO A 273 1.57 -3.11 -6.04
CA PRO A 273 2.74 -2.90 -6.90
C PRO A 273 4.08 -3.13 -6.18
N GLY A 274 4.10 -3.05 -4.84
CA GLY A 274 5.28 -3.29 -4.02
C GLY A 274 5.31 -4.69 -3.40
N THR A 275 5.48 -4.71 -2.09
CA THR A 275 5.61 -5.93 -1.28
C THR A 275 4.96 -5.66 0.08
N THR A 276 3.84 -6.31 0.42
CA THR A 276 3.15 -6.00 1.69
C THR A 276 3.96 -6.47 2.90
N LYS A 277 4.34 -5.53 3.77
CA LYS A 277 5.18 -5.71 4.97
C LYS A 277 4.42 -5.57 6.29
N GLY A 278 3.45 -4.67 6.35
CA GLY A 278 2.64 -4.39 7.53
C GLY A 278 1.17 -4.19 7.16
N LEU A 279 0.26 -4.59 8.05
CA LEU A 279 -1.18 -4.47 7.88
C LEU A 279 -1.82 -4.02 9.19
N VAL A 280 -2.70 -3.02 9.14
CA VAL A 280 -3.58 -2.62 10.26
C VAL A 280 -5.00 -2.43 9.76
N LEU A 281 -5.99 -2.85 10.54
CA LEU A 281 -7.41 -2.83 10.20
C LEU A 281 -8.17 -1.99 11.24
N GLU A 282 -8.57 -0.77 10.87
CA GLU A 282 -9.36 0.13 11.72
C GLU A 282 -10.71 0.44 11.04
N GLY A 283 -11.82 0.12 11.73
CA GLY A 283 -13.14 0.18 11.11
C GLY A 283 -13.23 -0.71 9.86
N GLU A 284 -13.79 -0.19 8.78
CA GLU A 284 -13.89 -0.90 7.50
C GLU A 284 -12.66 -0.67 6.59
N LEU A 285 -11.59 -0.03 7.09
CA LEU A 285 -10.39 0.30 6.32
C LEU A 285 -9.19 -0.57 6.72
N LEU A 286 -8.57 -1.20 5.72
CA LEU A 286 -7.28 -1.88 5.83
C LEU A 286 -6.16 -0.97 5.31
N TYR A 287 -5.21 -0.67 6.18
CA TYR A 287 -4.01 0.11 5.93
C TYR A 287 -2.85 -0.84 5.65
N ILE A 288 -2.14 -0.60 4.54
CA ILE A 288 -1.17 -1.51 3.94
C ILE A 288 0.17 -0.79 3.79
N ALA A 289 1.18 -1.24 4.52
CA ALA A 289 2.57 -0.89 4.28
C ALA A 289 3.11 -1.76 3.14
N ASP A 290 3.19 -1.22 1.93
CA ASP A 290 3.49 -1.96 0.68
C ASP A 290 4.97 -1.89 0.28
N GLY A 291 5.89 -1.65 1.22
CA GLY A 291 7.31 -1.47 0.91
C GLY A 291 7.50 -0.29 -0.04
N SER A 292 8.08 -0.55 -1.21
CA SER A 292 8.27 0.46 -2.27
C SER A 292 6.98 0.95 -2.94
N GLY A 293 5.84 0.30 -2.69
CA GLY A 293 4.52 0.79 -3.10
C GLY A 293 3.94 1.90 -2.21
N GLY A 294 4.65 2.25 -1.13
CA GLY A 294 4.23 3.28 -0.17
C GLY A 294 3.23 2.76 0.86
N LEU A 295 2.39 3.66 1.36
CA LEU A 295 1.20 3.32 2.13
C LEU A 295 -0.01 3.26 1.20
N ARG A 296 -0.79 2.19 1.25
CA ARG A 296 -2.13 2.09 0.63
C ARG A 296 -3.20 1.92 1.70
N ILE A 297 -4.42 2.36 1.43
CA ILE A 297 -5.60 2.17 2.27
C ILE A 297 -6.71 1.64 1.37
N ILE A 298 -7.32 0.51 1.72
CA ILE A 298 -8.48 -0.05 1.02
C ILE A 298 -9.68 -0.22 1.96
N ASP A 299 -10.88 0.02 1.44
CA ASP A 299 -12.13 -0.39 2.04
C ASP A 299 -12.29 -1.91 1.90
N VAL A 300 -12.65 -2.56 3.01
CA VAL A 300 -12.85 -4.00 3.15
C VAL A 300 -14.19 -4.34 3.82
N SER A 301 -15.17 -3.42 3.76
CA SER A 301 -16.54 -3.62 4.24
C SER A 301 -17.21 -4.85 3.60
N ASP A 302 -17.02 -5.08 2.30
CA ASP A 302 -17.27 -6.36 1.63
C ASP A 302 -15.94 -7.07 1.29
N PRO A 303 -15.66 -8.26 1.87
CA PRO A 303 -14.45 -9.03 1.54
C PRO A 303 -14.39 -9.52 0.07
N LEU A 304 -15.46 -9.37 -0.71
CA LEU A 304 -15.54 -9.65 -2.14
C LEU A 304 -15.40 -8.40 -3.02
N ILE A 305 -15.58 -7.19 -2.49
CA ILE A 305 -15.56 -5.93 -3.24
C ILE A 305 -14.67 -4.91 -2.49
N LEU A 306 -13.40 -4.87 -2.88
CA LEU A 306 -12.36 -4.06 -2.23
C LEU A 306 -12.20 -2.75 -3.01
N MET A 307 -12.06 -1.60 -2.33
CA MET A 307 -12.05 -0.27 -2.96
C MET A 307 -10.91 0.61 -2.44
N ASP A 308 -10.26 1.40 -3.29
CA ASP A 308 -9.09 2.20 -2.89
C ASP A 308 -9.44 3.51 -2.19
N ALA A 309 -9.36 3.49 -0.86
CA ALA A 309 -9.67 4.60 0.02
C ALA A 309 -8.59 5.69 0.04
N GLY A 310 -7.32 5.33 -0.17
CA GLY A 310 -6.21 6.29 -0.28
C GLY A 310 -4.84 5.65 -0.53
N LEU A 311 -3.86 6.48 -0.90
CA LEU A 311 -2.48 6.07 -1.17
C LEU A 311 -1.53 7.23 -0.86
N TYR A 312 -0.42 6.95 -0.17
CA TYR A 312 0.69 7.87 0.03
C TYR A 312 2.00 7.17 -0.40
N ALA A 313 2.43 7.45 -1.63
CA ALA A 313 3.55 6.79 -2.29
C ALA A 313 4.49 7.78 -3.01
N PRO A 314 5.08 8.78 -2.32
CA PRO A 314 6.12 9.62 -2.91
C PRO A 314 7.34 8.79 -3.35
N SER A 315 7.93 9.16 -4.49
CA SER A 315 9.00 8.39 -5.12
C SER A 315 10.21 8.17 -4.20
N GLY A 316 10.67 6.92 -4.12
CA GLY A 316 11.79 6.50 -3.27
C GLY A 316 11.40 6.17 -1.81
N LEU A 317 10.14 6.32 -1.42
CA LEU A 317 9.66 5.86 -0.12
C LEU A 317 9.64 4.32 -0.05
N PHE A 318 10.06 3.77 1.09
CA PHE A 318 9.83 2.37 1.43
C PHE A 318 9.11 2.30 2.79
N VAL A 319 7.92 1.72 2.84
CA VAL A 319 7.15 1.58 4.09
C VAL A 319 7.25 0.15 4.61
N ALA A 320 7.92 -0.01 5.75
CA ALA A 320 8.13 -1.29 6.42
C ALA A 320 6.94 -1.69 7.32
N ASP A 321 6.26 -0.72 7.94
CA ASP A 321 5.16 -0.98 8.87
C ASP A 321 4.20 0.22 8.98
N VAL A 322 3.00 -0.01 9.51
CA VAL A 322 1.94 0.99 9.67
C VAL A 322 1.17 0.80 10.98
N ALA A 323 0.88 1.91 11.66
CA ALA A 323 -0.07 1.98 12.77
C ALA A 323 -1.06 3.13 12.55
N VAL A 324 -2.23 3.06 13.19
CA VAL A 324 -3.32 4.04 13.03
C VAL A 324 -3.87 4.44 14.40
N SER A 325 -4.38 5.67 14.48
CA SER A 325 -5.04 6.23 15.66
C SER A 325 -6.17 7.16 15.21
N GLY A 326 -7.32 6.60 14.86
CA GLY A 326 -8.45 7.36 14.31
C GLY A 326 -8.12 7.88 12.90
N SER A 327 -8.09 9.20 12.72
CA SER A 327 -7.74 9.80 11.42
C SER A 327 -6.23 9.93 11.18
N TYR A 328 -5.36 9.50 12.11
CA TYR A 328 -3.91 9.64 11.96
C TYR A 328 -3.21 8.30 11.72
N ILE A 329 -2.32 8.31 10.73
CA ILE A 329 -1.54 7.15 10.28
C ILE A 329 -0.08 7.41 10.57
N PHE A 330 0.59 6.44 11.20
CA PHE A 330 2.01 6.45 11.53
C PHE A 330 2.68 5.37 10.70
N ILE A 331 3.57 5.73 9.79
CA ILE A 331 4.26 4.78 8.91
C ILE A 331 5.75 4.71 9.23
N ALA A 332 6.28 3.49 9.35
CA ALA A 332 7.72 3.24 9.49
C ALA A 332 8.37 3.23 8.10
N ALA A 333 9.01 4.33 7.73
CA ALA A 333 9.46 4.63 6.37
C ALA A 333 10.92 4.23 6.09
N ALA A 334 11.41 3.16 6.73
CA ALA A 334 12.83 2.76 6.70
C ALA A 334 13.74 3.97 7.01
N SER A 335 14.67 4.32 6.11
CA SER A 335 15.55 5.50 6.23
C SER A 335 14.85 6.86 6.22
N GLY A 336 13.53 6.90 6.06
CA GLY A 336 12.68 8.09 6.09
C GLY A 336 11.92 8.31 7.40
N GLY A 337 12.31 7.64 8.50
CA GLY A 337 11.76 7.89 9.84
C GLY A 337 10.35 7.36 10.08
N ILE A 338 9.72 7.84 11.16
CA ILE A 338 8.26 7.70 11.33
C ILE A 338 7.60 8.91 10.69
N LYS A 339 6.85 8.72 9.60
CA LYS A 339 6.02 9.79 9.02
C LYS A 339 4.61 9.72 9.58
N VAL A 340 4.05 10.87 9.94
CA VAL A 340 2.67 11.03 10.37
C VAL A 340 1.86 11.62 9.23
N LEU A 341 0.76 10.96 8.91
CA LEU A 341 -0.18 11.32 7.85
C LEU A 341 -1.59 11.45 8.43
N ARG A 342 -2.48 12.18 7.76
CA ARG A 342 -3.90 12.29 8.13
C ARG A 342 -4.78 11.72 7.01
N TYR A 343 -5.63 10.76 7.37
CA TYR A 343 -6.72 10.30 6.51
C TYR A 343 -7.90 11.29 6.53
N THR A 344 -8.33 11.75 5.36
CA THR A 344 -9.39 12.78 5.22
C THR A 344 -10.75 12.24 4.73
N GLY A 345 -10.82 10.98 4.29
CA GLY A 345 -12.08 10.23 4.18
C GLY A 345 -12.94 10.42 2.93
N ASN A 346 -12.54 11.22 1.93
CA ASN A 346 -13.41 11.53 0.78
C ASN A 346 -13.33 10.49 -0.35
N CYS A 347 -14.07 9.40 -0.15
CA CYS A 347 -14.50 8.41 -1.16
C CYS A 347 -13.41 7.62 -1.90
N ALA A 348 -13.54 6.28 -1.86
CA ALA A 348 -12.83 5.38 -2.76
C ALA A 348 -13.47 5.37 -4.15
N VAL A 349 -12.68 5.22 -5.22
CA VAL A 349 -13.22 4.79 -6.52
C VAL A 349 -13.22 3.25 -6.52
N PRO A 350 -14.39 2.57 -6.52
CA PRO A 350 -14.42 1.12 -6.64
C PRO A 350 -13.84 0.68 -7.99
N TYR A 351 -13.04 -0.38 -7.99
CA TYR A 351 -12.52 -0.96 -9.22
C TYR A 351 -13.49 -2.00 -9.80
N PHE A 352 -13.82 -1.87 -11.09
CA PHE A 352 -14.51 -2.89 -11.85
C PHE A 352 -13.76 -3.22 -13.15
N SER A 353 -13.43 -4.49 -13.35
CA SER A 353 -12.97 -5.02 -14.65
C SER A 353 -14.17 -5.33 -15.53
N GLN A 354 -14.22 -4.89 -16.79
CA GLN A 354 -15.29 -5.27 -17.72
C GLN A 354 -15.23 -6.76 -18.11
N ARG A 355 -14.14 -7.45 -17.72
CA ARG A 355 -13.83 -8.85 -18.02
C ARG A 355 -13.97 -9.75 -16.80
N ASP A 356 -14.56 -9.26 -15.70
CA ASP A 356 -14.89 -10.06 -14.53
C ASP A 356 -15.86 -11.20 -14.88
N PRO A 357 -15.63 -12.45 -14.43
CA PRO A 357 -16.53 -13.58 -14.66
C PRO A 357 -17.99 -13.37 -14.23
N GLN A 358 -18.28 -12.46 -13.29
CA GLN A 358 -19.63 -12.13 -12.86
C GLN A 358 -20.47 -11.44 -13.95
N TRP A 359 -19.84 -10.71 -14.89
CA TRP A 359 -20.56 -9.92 -15.90
C TRP A 359 -19.92 -9.83 -17.29
N ILE A 360 -18.82 -10.55 -17.56
CA ILE A 360 -18.16 -10.60 -18.88
C ILE A 360 -19.13 -10.93 -20.04
N ASP A 361 -20.04 -11.87 -19.83
CA ASP A 361 -21.05 -12.28 -20.82
C ASP A 361 -22.41 -11.57 -20.62
N HIS A 362 -22.48 -10.61 -19.70
CA HIS A 362 -23.72 -9.87 -19.43
C HIS A 362 -24.10 -9.01 -20.65
N PRO A 363 -25.37 -9.02 -21.10
CA PRO A 363 -25.82 -8.18 -22.20
C PRO A 363 -25.51 -6.71 -21.97
N LEU A 364 -24.99 -6.07 -23.02
CA LEU A 364 -24.84 -4.63 -23.15
C LEU A 364 -25.83 -4.22 -24.25
N ARG A 365 -27.06 -3.91 -23.84
CA ARG A 365 -28.18 -3.71 -24.77
C ARG A 365 -27.95 -2.38 -25.49
N THR A 366 -28.01 -2.36 -26.81
CA THR A 366 -27.57 -1.20 -27.62
C THR A 366 -28.67 -0.59 -28.48
N THR A 367 -28.59 0.72 -28.70
CA THR A 367 -29.28 1.42 -29.78
C THR A 367 -28.35 2.39 -30.50
N GLY A 368 -28.50 2.51 -31.83
CA GLY A 368 -27.82 3.52 -32.61
C GLY A 368 -26.36 3.19 -32.95
N SER A 369 -25.44 4.10 -32.63
CA SER A 369 -24.07 4.17 -33.20
C SER A 369 -23.04 3.22 -32.56
N CYS A 370 -23.48 2.16 -31.89
CA CYS A 370 -22.59 1.14 -31.34
C CYS A 370 -22.41 -0.01 -32.34
N SER A 371 -21.23 -0.65 -32.32
CA SER A 371 -20.95 -1.73 -33.28
C SER A 371 -21.93 -2.88 -33.12
N ALA A 372 -22.29 -3.53 -34.24
CA ALA A 372 -23.09 -4.76 -34.23
C ALA A 372 -22.40 -5.90 -33.45
N ASP A 373 -21.08 -5.84 -33.28
CA ASP A 373 -20.28 -6.81 -32.53
C ASP A 373 -20.19 -6.51 -31.01
N CYS A 374 -20.80 -5.41 -30.54
CA CYS A 374 -20.79 -4.96 -29.14
C CYS A 374 -22.07 -5.38 -28.40
N ASP A 375 -22.22 -6.67 -28.13
CA ASP A 375 -23.38 -7.29 -27.47
C ASP A 375 -23.21 -7.54 -25.96
N THR A 376 -21.97 -7.60 -25.43
CA THR A 376 -21.69 -7.81 -23.99
C THR A 376 -20.69 -6.81 -23.39
N ILE A 377 -20.72 -6.69 -22.06
CA ILE A 377 -19.78 -5.90 -21.26
C ILE A 377 -18.33 -6.35 -21.52
N GLY A 378 -18.09 -7.66 -21.61
CA GLY A 378 -16.77 -8.25 -21.89
C GLY A 378 -16.19 -7.97 -23.28
N LYS A 379 -16.97 -7.44 -24.23
CA LYS A 379 -16.49 -7.00 -25.55
C LYS A 379 -16.27 -5.49 -25.63
N CYS A 380 -17.24 -4.68 -25.18
CA CYS A 380 -17.25 -3.23 -25.42
C CYS A 380 -17.65 -2.36 -24.21
N GLY A 381 -17.71 -2.94 -23.00
CA GLY A 381 -18.24 -2.29 -21.81
C GLY A 381 -17.36 -1.23 -21.14
N CYS A 382 -16.27 -0.73 -21.73
CA CYS A 382 -15.28 0.10 -21.03
C CYS A 382 -15.91 1.32 -20.32
N ALA A 383 -16.54 2.26 -21.05
CA ALA A 383 -17.14 3.42 -20.38
C ALA A 383 -18.37 3.08 -19.52
N LEU A 384 -19.10 1.99 -19.78
CA LEU A 384 -20.17 1.55 -18.88
C LEU A 384 -19.59 1.13 -17.52
N THR A 385 -18.52 0.34 -17.57
CA THR A 385 -17.79 -0.16 -16.40
C THR A 385 -17.12 0.99 -15.64
N SER A 386 -16.38 1.86 -16.35
CA SER A 386 -15.77 3.06 -15.76
C SER A 386 -16.79 4.04 -15.19
N SER A 387 -18.00 4.12 -15.76
CA SER A 387 -19.06 4.93 -15.16
C SER A 387 -19.68 4.26 -13.94
N ALA A 388 -19.80 2.93 -13.89
CA ALA A 388 -20.17 2.23 -12.65
C ALA A 388 -19.14 2.49 -11.54
N MET A 389 -17.84 2.49 -11.87
CA MET A 389 -16.77 2.90 -10.94
C MET A 389 -17.01 4.34 -10.41
N LEU A 390 -17.21 5.30 -11.32
CA LEU A 390 -17.42 6.71 -10.94
C LEU A 390 -18.77 6.97 -10.24
N PHE A 391 -19.82 6.21 -10.52
CA PHE A 391 -21.11 6.32 -9.81
C PHE A 391 -21.04 5.70 -8.42
N GLY A 392 -20.28 4.61 -8.24
CA GLY A 392 -19.93 4.06 -6.93
C GLY A 392 -19.19 5.07 -6.06
N TYR A 393 -18.20 5.78 -6.62
CA TYR A 393 -17.50 6.89 -5.96
C TYR A 393 -18.44 8.00 -5.46
N TYR A 394 -19.49 8.35 -6.21
CA TYR A 394 -20.53 9.29 -5.76
C TYR A 394 -21.65 8.67 -4.89
N GLY A 395 -21.46 7.42 -4.43
CA GLY A 395 -22.36 6.72 -3.52
C GLY A 395 -23.68 6.28 -4.17
N ALA A 396 -23.62 5.77 -5.40
CA ALA A 396 -24.68 4.97 -6.02
C ALA A 396 -24.30 3.48 -6.01
N ASP A 397 -25.17 2.64 -5.48
CA ASP A 397 -25.01 1.18 -5.43
C ASP A 397 -25.25 0.56 -6.83
N VAL A 398 -24.20 0.53 -7.65
CA VAL A 398 -24.24 -0.02 -9.02
C VAL A 398 -23.00 -0.83 -9.38
N THR A 399 -23.22 -2.00 -9.96
CA THR A 399 -22.20 -2.81 -10.65
C THR A 399 -22.33 -2.60 -12.16
N PRO A 400 -21.36 -3.00 -12.99
CA PRO A 400 -21.49 -2.90 -14.45
C PRO A 400 -22.72 -3.65 -15.00
N ALA A 401 -23.09 -4.79 -14.39
CA ALA A 401 -24.29 -5.54 -14.73
C ALA A 401 -25.58 -4.79 -14.36
N SER A 402 -25.73 -4.33 -13.10
CA SER A 402 -26.96 -3.65 -12.68
C SER A 402 -27.14 -2.29 -13.37
N LEU A 403 -26.04 -1.60 -13.69
CA LEU A 403 -26.07 -0.39 -14.52
C LEU A 403 -26.51 -0.72 -15.97
N SER A 404 -26.00 -1.79 -16.58
CA SER A 404 -26.45 -2.24 -17.92
C SER A 404 -27.95 -2.53 -17.96
N ASP A 405 -28.46 -3.29 -16.99
CA ASP A 405 -29.86 -3.68 -16.94
C ASP A 405 -30.80 -2.51 -16.63
N CYS A 406 -30.38 -1.56 -15.78
CA CYS A 406 -31.15 -0.34 -15.52
C CYS A 406 -31.17 0.63 -16.71
N MET A 407 -30.03 0.80 -17.40
CA MET A 407 -29.94 1.68 -18.57
C MET A 407 -30.59 1.07 -19.82
N GLY A 408 -30.73 -0.26 -19.88
CA GLY A 408 -31.32 -0.96 -21.01
C GLY A 408 -30.58 -0.62 -22.31
N ASN A 409 -31.31 -0.24 -23.35
CA ASN A 409 -30.74 0.06 -24.67
C ASN A 409 -29.75 1.25 -24.69
N GLU A 410 -29.80 2.12 -23.68
CA GLU A 410 -28.86 3.24 -23.53
C GLU A 410 -27.53 2.78 -22.90
N ALA A 411 -27.37 1.53 -22.44
CA ALA A 411 -26.17 1.06 -21.74
C ALA A 411 -24.86 1.20 -22.56
N CYS A 412 -24.95 1.39 -23.87
CA CYS A 412 -23.77 1.64 -24.71
C CYS A 412 -23.28 3.10 -24.67
N PRO A 413 -22.05 3.37 -24.19
CA PRO A 413 -21.58 4.72 -23.87
C PRO A 413 -21.07 5.50 -25.08
N TYR A 414 -21.99 5.95 -25.94
CA TYR A 414 -21.71 7.04 -26.88
C TYR A 414 -22.58 8.28 -26.66
N TYR A 415 -23.82 8.10 -26.20
CA TYR A 415 -24.73 9.19 -25.87
C TYR A 415 -25.76 8.69 -24.85
N TRP A 416 -25.68 9.16 -23.60
CA TRP A 416 -26.57 8.72 -22.52
C TRP A 416 -27.67 9.76 -22.26
N ARG A 417 -28.86 9.56 -22.84
CA ARG A 417 -29.98 10.53 -22.74
C ARG A 417 -30.78 10.39 -21.46
N THR A 418 -30.84 9.19 -20.91
CA THR A 418 -31.69 8.87 -19.76
C THR A 418 -31.04 7.82 -18.86
N GLY A 419 -30.70 8.21 -17.62
CA GLY A 419 -30.15 7.27 -16.61
C GLY A 419 -30.17 7.75 -15.16
N ALA A 420 -30.76 8.92 -14.85
CA ALA A 420 -30.75 9.47 -13.49
C ALA A 420 -31.49 8.60 -12.44
N ALA A 421 -32.39 7.72 -12.88
CA ALA A 421 -33.02 6.73 -12.03
C ALA A 421 -32.04 5.64 -11.56
N CYS A 422 -31.08 5.26 -12.41
CA CYS A 422 -30.09 4.21 -12.13
C CYS A 422 -29.05 4.63 -11.11
N THR A 423 -28.79 5.94 -10.98
CA THR A 423 -27.87 6.51 -9.98
C THR A 423 -28.61 7.12 -8.80
N LEU A 424 -29.92 6.91 -8.66
CA LEU A 424 -30.77 7.50 -7.60
C LEU A 424 -30.62 9.04 -7.48
N GLY A 425 -30.35 9.73 -8.60
CA GLY A 425 -30.08 11.17 -8.64
C GLY A 425 -28.69 11.61 -8.18
N LYS A 426 -27.77 10.69 -7.87
CA LYS A 426 -26.37 10.99 -7.49
C LYS A 426 -25.55 11.55 -8.65
N ALA A 427 -25.83 11.12 -9.88
CA ALA A 427 -25.16 11.63 -11.09
C ALA A 427 -26.06 12.60 -11.87
N GLN A 428 -25.44 13.64 -12.45
CA GLN A 428 -26.07 14.57 -13.38
C GLN A 428 -25.40 14.48 -14.75
N TRP A 429 -26.18 14.55 -15.82
CA TRP A 429 -25.70 14.30 -17.18
C TRP A 429 -25.13 15.55 -17.85
N GLY A 430 -23.82 15.53 -18.11
CA GLY A 430 -23.09 16.58 -18.81
C GLY A 430 -22.81 16.27 -20.30
N GLY A 431 -22.14 17.21 -20.97
CA GLY A 431 -21.53 16.99 -22.28
C GLY A 431 -20.03 16.76 -22.15
N LYS A 432 -19.46 15.95 -23.06
CA LYS A 432 -18.00 15.69 -23.13
C LYS A 432 -17.24 16.99 -23.34
N ALA A 433 -16.35 17.33 -22.43
CA ALA A 433 -15.38 18.42 -22.58
C ALA A 433 -14.20 17.95 -23.43
N SER A 434 -13.53 18.86 -24.14
CA SER A 434 -12.20 18.57 -24.72
C SER A 434 -11.16 18.42 -23.61
N PHE A 435 -10.24 17.47 -23.78
CA PHE A 435 -9.12 17.26 -22.86
C PHE A 435 -8.10 18.39 -22.91
N THR A 436 -7.68 18.87 -21.73
CA THR A 436 -6.42 19.58 -21.48
C THR A 436 -5.87 19.15 -20.11
N TRP A 437 -4.55 19.21 -19.92
CA TRP A 437 -3.91 18.94 -18.62
C TRP A 437 -4.45 19.87 -17.52
N GLU A 438 -4.45 21.19 -17.77
CA GLU A 438 -5.03 22.23 -16.90
C GLU A 438 -6.47 21.92 -16.45
N ARG A 439 -7.29 21.29 -17.31
CA ARG A 439 -8.65 20.91 -16.93
C ARG A 439 -8.69 19.62 -16.12
N LEU A 440 -7.83 18.65 -16.42
CA LEU A 440 -7.73 17.44 -15.61
C LEU A 440 -7.21 17.79 -14.20
N ASP A 441 -6.20 18.64 -14.10
CA ASP A 441 -5.71 19.27 -12.85
C ASP A 441 -6.85 19.92 -12.05
N LEU A 442 -7.69 20.74 -12.71
CA LEU A 442 -8.80 21.45 -12.07
C LEU A 442 -9.84 20.51 -11.45
N GLU A 443 -10.27 19.48 -12.19
CA GLU A 443 -11.30 18.55 -11.70
C GLU A 443 -10.74 17.64 -10.59
N LEU A 444 -9.50 17.14 -10.73
CA LEU A 444 -8.85 16.26 -9.74
C LEU A 444 -8.47 17.01 -8.45
N ASN A 445 -7.77 18.14 -8.58
CA ASN A 445 -7.02 18.73 -7.47
C ASN A 445 -7.76 19.90 -6.79
N GLN A 446 -8.65 20.61 -7.49
CA GLN A 446 -9.46 21.71 -6.91
C GLN A 446 -10.92 21.32 -6.64
N ASN A 447 -11.54 20.54 -7.54
CA ASN A 447 -12.90 20.05 -7.32
C ASN A 447 -12.94 18.75 -6.49
N HIS A 448 -11.80 18.09 -6.29
CA HIS A 448 -11.65 16.77 -5.65
C HIS A 448 -12.57 15.72 -6.28
N ARG A 449 -12.44 15.52 -7.60
CA ARG A 449 -13.26 14.60 -8.39
C ARG A 449 -12.42 13.73 -9.30
N SER A 450 -12.54 12.42 -9.17
CA SER A 450 -12.14 11.49 -10.22
C SER A 450 -12.99 11.71 -11.50
N VAL A 451 -12.40 11.46 -12.67
CA VAL A 451 -12.95 11.91 -13.97
C VAL A 451 -12.95 10.78 -15.01
N LEU A 452 -13.98 10.72 -15.86
CA LEU A 452 -13.96 9.82 -17.03
C LEU A 452 -13.09 10.42 -18.15
N LEU A 453 -11.88 9.89 -18.31
CA LEU A 453 -11.01 10.25 -19.42
C LEU A 453 -11.28 9.34 -20.62
N GLY A 454 -11.75 9.96 -21.70
CA GLY A 454 -11.96 9.33 -22.99
C GLY A 454 -10.78 9.54 -23.94
N MET A 455 -10.30 8.44 -24.51
CA MET A 455 -9.14 8.41 -25.40
C MET A 455 -9.46 7.74 -26.76
N ARG A 456 -8.64 8.00 -27.78
CA ARG A 456 -8.81 7.49 -29.14
C ARG A 456 -7.53 6.88 -29.71
N LYS A 457 -7.66 5.85 -30.54
CA LYS A 457 -6.59 5.26 -31.35
C LYS A 457 -7.14 4.84 -32.70
N GLY A 458 -6.97 5.71 -33.70
CA GLY A 458 -7.65 5.58 -34.99
C GLY A 458 -9.17 5.68 -34.81
N ASN A 459 -9.91 4.66 -35.25
CA ASN A 459 -11.36 4.58 -35.04
C ASN A 459 -11.75 4.05 -33.66
N ASN A 460 -10.83 3.44 -32.92
CA ASN A 460 -11.13 2.87 -31.60
C ASN A 460 -11.18 3.98 -30.55
N THR A 461 -12.07 3.83 -29.56
CA THR A 461 -12.13 4.69 -28.39
C THR A 461 -12.19 3.88 -27.12
N HIS A 462 -11.54 4.38 -26.07
CA HIS A 462 -11.46 3.73 -24.77
C HIS A 462 -11.72 4.74 -23.65
N TRP A 463 -12.12 4.25 -22.49
CA TRP A 463 -12.61 5.06 -21.36
C TRP A 463 -12.22 4.42 -20.03
N LEU A 464 -11.48 5.18 -19.23
CA LEU A 464 -11.03 4.80 -17.89
C LEU A 464 -11.44 5.88 -16.87
N VAL A 465 -11.27 5.62 -15.58
CA VAL A 465 -11.42 6.64 -14.52
C VAL A 465 -10.05 7.13 -14.10
N VAL A 466 -9.76 8.42 -14.26
CA VAL A 466 -8.55 9.04 -13.67
C VAL A 466 -8.84 9.38 -12.22
N LEU A 467 -7.90 8.99 -11.36
CA LEU A 467 -8.01 9.06 -9.91
C LEU A 467 -7.44 10.35 -9.34
N ASN A 468 -6.23 10.70 -9.82
CA ASN A 468 -5.35 11.75 -9.33
C ASN A 468 -4.21 11.98 -10.33
N GLY A 469 -3.43 13.03 -10.09
CA GLY A 469 -2.23 13.40 -10.81
C GLY A 469 -2.17 14.90 -11.04
N ASN A 470 -1.00 15.42 -11.42
CA ASN A 470 -0.87 16.84 -11.71
C ASN A 470 0.15 17.19 -12.82
N GLY A 471 -0.09 18.33 -13.46
CA GLY A 471 0.80 18.92 -14.46
C GLY A 471 0.69 18.26 -15.84
N THR A 472 1.76 18.33 -16.63
CA THR A 472 1.73 17.99 -18.07
C THR A 472 2.37 16.65 -18.43
N ASP A 473 2.87 15.89 -17.45
CA ASP A 473 3.49 14.58 -17.68
C ASP A 473 2.45 13.47 -17.44
N PRO A 474 2.14 12.61 -18.43
CA PRO A 474 1.16 11.55 -18.26
C PRO A 474 1.58 10.48 -17.22
N SER A 475 2.87 10.36 -16.87
CA SER A 475 3.31 9.44 -15.83
C SER A 475 2.90 9.89 -14.41
N ASN A 476 2.60 11.18 -14.20
CA ASN A 476 2.12 11.71 -12.92
C ASN A 476 0.68 11.31 -12.57
N TYR A 477 -0.10 10.78 -13.53
CA TYR A 477 -1.53 10.51 -13.37
C TYR A 477 -1.82 9.02 -13.27
N THR A 478 -2.64 8.62 -12.29
CA THR A 478 -3.06 7.22 -12.11
C THR A 478 -4.55 7.01 -12.42
N ALA A 479 -4.91 5.82 -12.91
CA ALA A 479 -6.25 5.51 -13.38
C ALA A 479 -6.68 4.05 -13.16
N HIS A 480 -7.99 3.79 -13.06
CA HIS A 480 -8.54 2.44 -13.23
C HIS A 480 -9.00 2.24 -14.69
N ASP A 481 -8.32 1.33 -15.39
CA ASP A 481 -8.76 0.82 -16.68
C ASP A 481 -9.63 -0.44 -16.49
N PRO A 482 -10.88 -0.45 -16.96
CA PRO A 482 -11.73 -1.65 -16.91
C PRO A 482 -11.23 -2.81 -17.79
N TRP A 483 -10.26 -2.58 -18.68
CA TRP A 483 -9.66 -3.59 -19.55
C TRP A 483 -8.49 -4.31 -18.85
N PRO A 484 -8.51 -5.66 -18.76
CA PRO A 484 -7.65 -6.43 -17.84
C PRO A 484 -6.19 -6.59 -18.30
N LEU A 485 -5.78 -5.96 -19.40
CA LEU A 485 -4.36 -5.85 -19.76
C LEU A 485 -3.66 -4.69 -19.02
N HIS A 486 -4.44 -3.86 -18.34
CA HIS A 486 -3.98 -2.63 -17.68
C HIS A 486 -4.48 -2.59 -16.23
N GLY A 487 -5.80 -2.61 -15.99
CA GLY A 487 -6.35 -2.74 -14.63
C GLY A 487 -6.24 -1.47 -13.76
N SER A 488 -6.15 -1.64 -12.44
CA SER A 488 -6.15 -0.53 -11.47
C SER A 488 -4.80 0.20 -11.40
N HIS A 489 -4.82 1.48 -10.99
CA HIS A 489 -3.63 2.33 -10.72
C HIS A 489 -2.65 2.53 -11.88
N MET A 490 -3.09 2.37 -13.12
CA MET A 490 -2.24 2.50 -14.28
C MET A 490 -1.86 3.95 -14.56
N ASN A 491 -0.56 4.20 -14.75
CA ASN A 491 -0.05 5.50 -15.19
C ASN A 491 -0.53 5.82 -16.61
N LEU A 492 -0.84 7.08 -16.91
CA LEU A 492 -1.39 7.44 -18.22
C LEU A 492 -0.36 7.37 -19.36
N ASP A 493 0.94 7.39 -19.07
CA ASP A 493 2.01 7.31 -20.06
C ASP A 493 1.96 5.98 -20.84
N VAL A 494 1.51 4.89 -20.20
CA VAL A 494 1.27 3.59 -20.83
C VAL A 494 0.39 3.74 -22.09
N TYR A 495 -0.70 4.49 -22.04
CA TYR A 495 -1.58 4.69 -23.20
C TYR A 495 -0.92 5.56 -24.28
N SER A 496 -0.14 6.58 -23.89
CA SER A 496 0.60 7.40 -24.86
C SER A 496 1.70 6.60 -25.58
N SER A 497 2.42 5.71 -24.88
CA SER A 497 3.42 4.83 -25.48
C SER A 497 2.79 3.80 -26.43
N LEU A 498 1.58 3.36 -26.11
CA LEU A 498 0.72 2.53 -26.97
C LEU A 498 0.05 3.34 -28.09
N GLY A 499 0.26 4.65 -28.21
CA GLY A 499 -0.24 5.47 -29.31
C GLY A 499 -1.74 5.80 -29.24
N TRP A 500 -2.28 5.99 -28.03
CA TRP A 500 -3.59 6.62 -27.80
C TRP A 500 -3.45 8.15 -27.67
N SER A 501 -4.44 8.90 -28.16
CA SER A 501 -4.63 10.33 -27.87
C SER A 501 -5.68 10.51 -26.76
N PHE A 502 -5.42 11.41 -25.82
CA PHE A 502 -6.40 11.88 -24.84
C PHE A 502 -7.29 12.94 -25.50
N GLU A 503 -8.61 12.74 -25.49
CA GLU A 503 -9.53 13.54 -26.30
C GLU A 503 -10.62 14.22 -25.46
N TRP A 504 -11.16 13.54 -24.44
CA TRP A 504 -12.34 14.01 -23.70
C TRP A 504 -12.25 13.82 -22.19
N LEU A 505 -12.86 14.74 -21.46
CA LEU A 505 -13.22 14.58 -20.05
C LEU A 505 -14.76 14.56 -19.92
N ALA A 506 -15.29 13.75 -19.01
CA ALA A 506 -16.72 13.59 -18.75
C ALA A 506 -17.03 13.34 -17.26
#